data_AF-A0A847XT28-F1
#
_entry.id   AF-A0A847XT28-F1
#
_cell.length_a   1.000
_cell.length_b   1.000
_cell.length_c   1.000
_cell.angle_alpha   90.00
_cell.angle_beta   90.00
_cell.angle_gamma   90.00
#
_symmetry.space_group_name_H-M   'P 1'
#
loop_
_entity.id
_entity.type
_entity.pdbx_description
1 polymer ?
#
loop_
_entity_poly.entity_id
_entity_poly.type
_entity_poly.pdbx_seq_one_letter_code
_entity_poly.pdbx_strand_id
1 'polypeptide(L)'
;ILGLTVPVIRSPRSYNSQIGVPLSVLKLDDKYKLGIFEAGISKPGEMENLQKVIDPDIGIITNIGDAHSENFSDQTMKAREKLKLFINSSLVVYCRDNDFVSNLIDGDPVMQSKMLIDWSLCNKEAEGL
;
A
#
# COMPACT_ATOMS: atom_id res chain seq x y z
N ILE A 1 1.15 -14.43 11.96
CA ILE A 1 2.61 -14.34 12.12
C ILE A 1 2.97 -13.15 13.00
N LEU A 2 2.77 -11.89 12.61
CA LEU A 2 3.10 -10.72 13.46
C LEU A 2 2.29 -10.64 14.76
N GLY A 3 1.00 -10.97 14.74
CA GLY A 3 0.15 -11.01 15.94
C GLY A 3 0.50 -12.10 16.97
N LEU A 4 1.49 -12.96 16.67
CA LEU A 4 2.00 -13.98 17.60
C LEU A 4 3.18 -13.46 18.44
N THR A 5 3.81 -12.36 18.00
CA THR A 5 5.02 -11.79 18.62
C THR A 5 4.83 -10.36 19.11
N VAL A 6 3.87 -9.60 18.56
CA VAL A 6 3.52 -8.24 19.00
C VAL A 6 2.01 -7.99 18.96
N PRO A 7 1.46 -7.08 19.79
CA PRO A 7 0.07 -6.64 19.65
C PRO A 7 -0.12 -5.89 18.33
N VAL A 8 -0.99 -6.43 17.45
CA VAL A 8 -1.28 -5.88 16.11
C VAL A 8 -2.75 -5.51 16.02
N ILE A 9 -3.06 -4.31 15.51
CA ILE A 9 -4.41 -3.97 15.04
C ILE A 9 -4.47 -4.08 13.51
N ARG A 10 -5.61 -4.55 13.01
CA ARG A 10 -5.89 -4.63 11.58
C ARG A 10 -7.23 -3.99 11.27
N SER A 11 -7.37 -3.36 10.11
CA SER A 11 -8.68 -2.95 9.61
C SER A 11 -9.62 -4.17 9.50
N PRO A 12 -10.90 -4.05 9.91
CA PRO A 12 -11.93 -5.02 9.54
C PRO A 12 -11.98 -5.19 8.01
N ARG A 13 -12.37 -6.37 7.51
CA ARG A 13 -12.28 -6.76 6.08
C ARG A 13 -12.90 -5.79 5.07
N SER A 14 -13.81 -4.90 5.47
CA SER A 14 -14.48 -3.92 4.58
C SER A 14 -14.08 -2.46 4.83
N TYR A 15 -13.11 -2.20 5.71
CA TYR A 15 -12.78 -0.85 6.18
C TYR A 15 -11.54 -0.30 5.45
N ASN A 16 -11.57 -0.32 4.12
CA ASN A 16 -10.50 0.20 3.26
C ASN A 16 -10.89 1.50 2.53
N SER A 17 -12.10 2.01 2.76
CA SER A 17 -12.62 3.23 2.12
C SER A 17 -12.27 4.52 2.87
N GLN A 18 -12.66 5.65 2.30
CA GLN A 18 -12.50 7.01 2.87
C GLN A 18 -13.04 7.15 4.30
N ILE A 19 -14.02 6.33 4.69
CA ILE A 19 -14.61 6.35 6.04
C ILE A 19 -14.05 5.19 6.88
N GLY A 20 -13.92 4.00 6.28
CA GLY A 20 -13.48 2.80 6.98
C GLY A 20 -12.05 2.92 7.52
N VAL A 21 -11.15 3.54 6.76
CA VAL A 21 -9.75 3.72 7.17
C VAL A 21 -9.64 4.62 8.40
N PRO A 22 -10.17 5.87 8.43
CA PRO A 22 -10.12 6.69 9.63
C PRO A 22 -10.69 6.00 10.87
N LEU A 23 -11.82 5.29 10.74
CA LEU A 23 -12.40 4.54 11.86
C LEU A 23 -11.51 3.39 12.34
N SER A 24 -10.69 2.81 11.47
CA SER A 24 -9.72 1.77 11.84
C SER A 24 -8.50 2.37 12.52
N VAL A 25 -7.99 3.49 12.01
CA VAL A 25 -6.86 4.23 12.59
C VAL A 25 -7.22 4.78 13.98
N LEU A 26 -8.43 5.31 14.17
CA LEU A 26 -8.90 5.78 15.48
C LEU A 26 -8.98 4.70 16.57
N LYS A 27 -8.95 3.43 16.19
CA LYS A 27 -8.92 2.30 17.14
C LYS A 27 -7.49 1.94 17.57
N LEU A 28 -6.47 2.55 16.98
CA LEU A 28 -5.11 2.48 17.52
C LEU A 28 -5.10 3.11 18.91
N ASP A 29 -4.61 2.35 19.88
CA ASP A 29 -4.24 2.83 21.20
C ASP A 29 -2.78 2.46 21.49
N ASP A 30 -2.22 3.01 22.57
CA ASP A 30 -0.81 2.83 22.95
C ASP A 30 -0.42 1.37 23.25
N LYS A 31 -1.39 0.45 23.28
CA LYS A 31 -1.12 -0.99 23.47
C LYS A 31 -0.65 -1.66 22.18
N TYR A 32 -0.96 -1.09 21.03
CA TYR A 32 -0.58 -1.63 19.73
C TYR A 32 0.77 -1.08 19.29
N LYS A 33 1.69 -1.98 18.95
CA LYS A 33 3.03 -1.61 18.42
C LYS A 33 3.08 -1.57 16.90
N LEU A 34 2.02 -2.03 16.24
CA LEU A 34 1.92 -2.10 14.79
C LEU A 34 0.46 -2.01 14.35
N GLY A 35 0.18 -1.15 13.36
CA GLY A 35 -1.10 -1.07 12.66
C GLY A 35 -0.95 -1.56 11.22
N ILE A 36 -1.84 -2.46 10.79
CA ILE A 36 -1.89 -2.92 9.39
C ILE A 36 -3.22 -2.45 8.80
N PHE A 37 -3.13 -1.56 7.80
CA PHE A 37 -4.28 -0.95 7.17
C PHE A 37 -4.31 -1.26 5.68
N GLU A 38 -5.49 -1.61 5.19
CA GLU A 38 -5.77 -1.72 3.76
C GLU A 38 -6.39 -0.41 3.26
N ALA A 39 -5.89 0.12 2.15
CA ALA A 39 -6.38 1.37 1.55
C ALA A 39 -6.88 1.14 0.12
N GLY A 40 -8.15 1.45 -0.10
CA GLY A 40 -8.87 1.34 -1.36
C GLY A 40 -9.32 2.71 -1.85
N ILE A 41 -9.36 2.86 -3.17
CA ILE A 41 -9.83 4.07 -3.84
C ILE A 41 -10.79 3.68 -4.96
N SER A 42 -11.78 4.52 -5.18
CA SER A 42 -12.74 4.44 -6.27
C SER A 42 -12.62 5.62 -7.22
N LYS A 43 -12.02 6.75 -6.79
CA LYS A 43 -11.89 7.98 -7.58
C LYS A 43 -10.49 8.62 -7.44
N PRO A 44 -10.05 9.44 -8.40
CA PRO A 44 -8.85 10.27 -8.24
C PRO A 44 -8.97 11.26 -7.06
N GLY A 45 -7.85 11.52 -6.37
CA GLY A 45 -7.75 12.40 -5.20
C GLY A 45 -8.07 11.71 -3.86
N GLU A 46 -8.61 10.49 -3.89
CA GLU A 46 -8.99 9.76 -2.68
C GLU A 46 -7.78 9.19 -1.95
N MET A 47 -6.66 8.92 -2.64
CA MET A 47 -5.50 8.34 -1.97
C MET A 47 -4.76 9.37 -1.12
N GLU A 48 -4.70 10.64 -1.53
CA GLU A 48 -4.11 11.71 -0.73
C GLU A 48 -4.84 11.92 0.60
N ASN A 49 -6.16 11.73 0.61
CA ASN A 49 -6.94 11.80 1.84
C ASN A 49 -6.58 10.66 2.77
N LEU A 50 -6.48 9.42 2.25
CA LEU A 50 -6.09 8.26 3.05
C LEU A 50 -4.64 8.36 3.52
N GLN A 51 -3.74 8.89 2.70
CA GLN A 51 -2.33 9.05 3.06
C GLN A 51 -2.17 9.93 4.29
N LYS A 52 -2.91 11.06 4.39
CA LYS A 52 -2.85 11.95 5.57
C LYS A 52 -3.39 11.30 6.84
N VAL A 53 -4.20 10.25 6.71
CA VAL A 53 -4.81 9.54 7.83
C VAL A 53 -3.93 8.36 8.27
N ILE A 54 -3.38 7.61 7.32
CA ILE A 54 -2.57 6.42 7.59
C ILE A 54 -1.11 6.78 7.86
N ASP A 55 -0.55 7.71 7.08
CA ASP A 55 0.87 8.10 7.02
C ASP A 55 1.84 6.92 7.26
N PRO A 56 1.85 5.92 6.36
CA PRO A 56 2.51 4.65 6.66
C PRO A 56 4.04 4.75 6.61
N ASP A 57 4.73 4.19 7.59
CA ASP A 57 6.18 4.01 7.57
C ASP A 57 6.63 3.04 6.46
N ILE A 58 5.85 1.96 6.27
CA ILE A 58 6.11 0.88 5.32
C ILE A 58 4.92 0.71 4.39
N GLY A 59 5.18 0.78 3.07
CA GLY A 59 4.23 0.48 2.02
C GLY A 59 4.31 -0.96 1.55
N ILE A 60 3.17 -1.57 1.23
CA ILE A 60 3.13 -2.91 0.61
C ILE A 60 2.18 -2.88 -0.59
N ILE A 61 2.67 -3.28 -1.75
CA ILE A 61 1.89 -3.40 -2.98
C ILE A 61 1.87 -4.86 -3.40
N THR A 62 0.71 -5.49 -3.26
CA THR A 62 0.51 -6.88 -3.67
C THR A 62 0.03 -6.99 -5.12
N ASN A 63 -0.91 -6.13 -5.52
CA ASN A 63 -1.47 -6.09 -6.86
C ASN A 63 -2.22 -4.76 -7.12
N ILE A 64 -2.44 -4.41 -8.39
CA ILE A 64 -3.28 -3.31 -8.82
C ILE A 64 -4.43 -3.87 -9.67
N GLY A 65 -5.52 -4.24 -8.99
CA GLY A 65 -6.70 -4.84 -9.63
C GLY A 65 -7.64 -3.84 -10.31
N ASP A 66 -8.65 -4.36 -11.00
CA ASP A 66 -9.54 -3.60 -11.91
C ASP A 66 -10.78 -2.96 -11.28
N ALA A 67 -11.03 -3.18 -9.99
CA ALA A 67 -12.22 -2.63 -9.33
C ALA A 67 -12.27 -1.10 -9.38
N HIS A 68 -13.38 -0.51 -9.83
CA HIS A 68 -13.55 0.95 -10.01
C HIS A 68 -12.68 1.60 -11.08
N SER A 69 -12.13 0.81 -12.02
CA SER A 69 -11.35 1.37 -13.12
C SER A 69 -12.16 2.29 -14.04
N GLU A 70 -13.50 2.20 -14.03
CA GLU A 70 -14.40 3.10 -14.79
C GLU A 70 -14.29 4.59 -14.41
N ASN A 71 -13.76 4.90 -13.24
CA ASN A 71 -13.56 6.29 -12.77
C ASN A 71 -12.16 6.84 -13.06
N PHE A 72 -11.29 6.05 -13.70
CA PHE A 72 -9.92 6.42 -14.07
C PHE A 72 -9.76 6.39 -15.59
N SER A 73 -8.84 7.19 -16.13
CA SER A 73 -8.55 7.18 -17.58
C SER A 73 -7.99 5.84 -18.04
N ASP A 74 -7.15 5.24 -17.21
CA ASP A 74 -6.46 3.97 -17.45
C ASP A 74 -5.92 3.38 -16.15
N GLN A 75 -5.43 2.15 -16.23
CA GLN A 75 -4.85 1.43 -15.10
C GLN A 75 -3.59 2.11 -14.54
N THR A 76 -2.81 2.80 -15.37
CA THR A 76 -1.59 3.52 -14.95
C THR A 76 -1.92 4.73 -14.10
N MET A 77 -2.96 5.50 -14.45
CA MET A 77 -3.44 6.62 -13.64
C MET A 77 -3.90 6.14 -12.26
N LYS A 78 -4.69 5.06 -12.22
CA LYS A 78 -5.12 4.44 -10.97
C LYS A 78 -3.95 3.91 -10.13
N ALA A 79 -2.95 3.35 -10.79
CA ALA A 79 -1.76 2.83 -10.16
C ALA A 79 -0.93 3.95 -9.52
N ARG A 80 -0.68 5.04 -10.26
CA ARG A 80 0.00 6.24 -9.76
C ARG A 80 -0.76 6.89 -8.62
N GLU A 81 -2.09 6.94 -8.72
CA GLU A 81 -2.96 7.38 -7.63
C GLU A 81 -2.72 6.55 -6.35
N LYS A 82 -2.62 5.22 -6.47
CA LYS A 82 -2.32 4.35 -5.32
C LYS A 82 -0.93 4.58 -4.73
N LEU A 83 0.09 4.86 -5.56
CA LEU A 83 1.45 5.13 -5.08
C LEU A 83 1.55 6.35 -4.16
N LYS A 84 0.60 7.29 -4.27
CA LYS A 84 0.54 8.47 -3.38
C LYS A 84 0.46 8.11 -1.91
N LEU A 85 -0.08 6.94 -1.57
CA LEU A 85 -0.13 6.44 -0.20
C LEU A 85 1.26 6.35 0.44
N PHE A 86 2.29 6.09 -0.35
CA PHE A 86 3.63 5.78 0.12
C PHE A 86 4.59 6.96 0.01
N ILE A 87 4.10 8.17 -0.26
CA ILE A 87 4.97 9.34 -0.48
C ILE A 87 5.93 9.59 0.69
N ASN A 88 5.48 9.36 1.93
CA ASN A 88 6.29 9.50 3.14
C ASN A 88 6.88 8.18 3.66
N SER A 89 6.51 7.04 3.09
CA SER A 89 7.05 5.74 3.52
C SER A 89 8.54 5.65 3.25
N SER A 90 9.30 5.10 4.21
CA SER A 90 10.74 4.87 4.05
C SER A 90 11.06 3.58 3.30
N LEU A 91 10.17 2.60 3.40
CA LEU A 91 10.30 1.27 2.78
C LEU A 91 9.04 0.94 1.97
N VAL A 92 9.22 0.39 0.77
CA VAL A 92 8.12 -0.15 -0.04
C VAL A 92 8.44 -1.58 -0.44
N VAL A 93 7.49 -2.47 -0.17
CA VAL A 93 7.55 -3.89 -0.54
C VAL A 93 6.61 -4.15 -1.72
N TYR A 94 7.09 -4.85 -2.76
CA TYR A 94 6.27 -5.16 -3.93
C TYR A 94 6.58 -6.52 -4.56
N CYS A 95 5.66 -6.99 -5.39
CA CYS A 95 5.83 -8.23 -6.15
C CYS A 95 6.62 -7.96 -7.44
N ARG A 96 7.81 -8.55 -7.58
CA ARG A 96 8.64 -8.46 -8.79
C ARG A 96 8.01 -9.14 -9.99
N ASP A 97 7.27 -10.24 -9.75
CA ASP A 97 6.65 -11.04 -10.82
C ASP A 97 5.49 -10.32 -11.52
N ASN A 98 5.02 -9.21 -10.95
CA ASN A 98 4.02 -8.37 -11.59
C ASN A 98 4.73 -7.29 -12.40
N ASP A 99 4.94 -7.55 -13.70
CA ASP A 99 5.62 -6.62 -14.62
C ASP A 99 5.03 -5.22 -14.59
N PHE A 100 3.71 -5.09 -14.48
CA PHE A 100 3.05 -3.78 -14.41
C PHE A 100 3.46 -3.02 -13.14
N VAL A 101 3.43 -3.69 -11.98
CA VAL A 101 3.86 -3.08 -10.70
C VAL A 101 5.35 -2.82 -10.69
N SER A 102 6.19 -3.75 -11.17
CA SER A 102 7.65 -3.53 -11.24
C SER A 102 7.96 -2.32 -12.10
N ASN A 103 7.46 -2.26 -13.34
CA ASN A 103 7.70 -1.12 -14.23
C ASN A 103 7.16 0.21 -13.65
N LEU A 104 6.06 0.16 -12.91
CA LEU A 104 5.51 1.33 -12.24
C LEU A 104 6.45 1.84 -11.13
N ILE A 105 6.97 0.95 -10.28
CA ILE A 105 7.93 1.30 -9.22
C ILE A 105 9.27 1.75 -9.81
N ASP A 106 9.76 1.05 -10.83
CA ASP A 106 11.02 1.34 -11.52
C ASP A 106 10.97 2.69 -12.26
N GLY A 107 9.79 3.06 -12.77
CA GLY A 107 9.54 4.31 -13.47
C GLY A 107 9.12 5.50 -12.60
N ASP A 108 8.93 5.34 -11.28
CA ASP A 108 8.49 6.41 -10.38
C ASP A 108 9.67 6.97 -9.55
N PRO A 109 10.10 8.23 -9.78
CA PRO A 109 11.24 8.81 -9.07
C PRO A 109 11.08 8.89 -7.56
N VAL A 110 9.85 9.02 -7.07
CA VAL A 110 9.57 9.07 -5.62
C VAL A 110 9.77 7.68 -5.03
N MET A 111 9.32 6.62 -5.71
CA MET A 111 9.54 5.25 -5.24
C MET A 111 11.01 4.86 -5.27
N GLN A 112 11.75 5.26 -6.30
CA GLN A 112 13.20 5.01 -6.42
C GLN A 112 14.04 5.70 -5.34
N SER A 113 13.49 6.71 -4.66
CA SER A 113 14.17 7.36 -3.52
C SER A 113 14.03 6.61 -2.19
N LYS A 114 13.26 5.51 -2.16
CA LYS A 114 12.92 4.74 -0.96
C LYS A 114 13.77 3.48 -0.88
N MET A 115 13.80 2.86 0.31
CA MET A 115 14.23 1.48 0.39
C MET A 115 13.18 0.60 -0.32
N LEU A 116 13.62 -0.22 -1.26
CA LEU A 116 12.77 -1.11 -2.04
C LEU A 116 13.14 -2.55 -1.71
N ILE A 117 12.13 -3.35 -1.35
CA ILE A 117 12.27 -4.80 -1.16
C ILE A 117 11.26 -5.47 -2.08
N ASP A 118 11.72 -6.39 -2.93
CA ASP A 118 10.84 -7.16 -3.77
C ASP A 118 10.81 -8.64 -3.39
N TRP A 119 9.70 -9.29 -3.71
CA TRP A 119 9.55 -10.74 -3.59
C TRP A 119 9.12 -11.31 -4.94
N SER A 120 9.49 -12.57 -5.17
CA SER A 120 9.19 -13.32 -6.38
C SER A 120 8.95 -14.79 -6.06
N LEU A 121 8.02 -15.41 -6.77
CA LEU A 121 7.78 -16.86 -6.79
C LEU A 121 8.53 -17.54 -7.94
N CYS A 122 8.90 -16.80 -8.98
CA CYS A 122 9.47 -17.33 -10.22
C CYS A 122 10.99 -17.07 -10.35
N ASN A 123 11.50 -16.03 -9.69
CA ASN A 123 12.87 -15.59 -9.75
C ASN A 123 13.58 -15.87 -8.42
N LYS A 124 14.72 -16.56 -8.48
CA LYS A 124 15.54 -16.87 -7.29
C LYS A 124 16.43 -15.71 -6.85
N GLU A 125 16.48 -14.63 -7.62
CA GLU A 125 17.31 -13.44 -7.37
C GLU A 125 16.54 -12.28 -6.71
N ALA A 126 15.25 -12.44 -6.39
CA ALA A 126 14.54 -11.41 -5.62
C ALA A 126 15.19 -11.22 -4.24
N GLU A 127 15.56 -10.00 -3.88
CA GLU A 127 16.35 -9.70 -2.68
C GLU A 127 15.54 -9.67 -1.36
N GLY A 128 14.35 -10.27 -1.35
CA GLY A 128 13.46 -10.32 -0.18
C GLY A 128 13.44 -11.70 0.50
N LEU A 129 14.43 -11.94 1.37
CA LEU A 129 14.62 -13.12 2.25
C LEU A 129 14.74 -14.51 1.58
#